data_AF-A0A3C1YTD9-F1
#
_entry.id   AF-A0A3C1YTD9-F1
#
_cell.length_a   1.000
_cell.length_b   1.000
_cell.length_c   1.000
_cell.angle_alpha   90.00
_cell.angle_beta   90.00
_cell.angle_gamma   90.00
#
_symmetry.space_group_name_H-M   'P 1'
#
loop_
_entity.id
_entity.type
_entity.pdbx_description
1 polymer ?
#
loop_
_entity_poly.entity_id
_entity_poly.type
_entity_poly.pdbx_seq_one_letter_code
_entity_poly.pdbx_strand_id
1 'polypeptide(L)'
;MVRRDILKPNKSFCENSRLIVPNLFDDFISNMERIVSHPRLKNEFHIMRIAGKTLRYAMENFSVAFQDDFSSCLEEVKQVLDVMGTIHDCDVNIPKLQMHLKVIRLFNGMMPSAKDKIRTKALVNLIAEQRKLRSESFNNFCIIIKQWNGNNFRQRILDSMMKNTPLKSNQKISTLNNILQ
;
A
#
# COMPACT_ATOMS: atom_id res chain seq x y z
N MET A 1 10.43 -6.95 7.68
CA MET A 1 10.31 -8.20 8.46
C MET A 1 10.21 -7.77 9.91
N VAL A 2 9.07 -8.01 10.59
CA VAL A 2 8.88 -7.59 11.99
C VAL A 2 10.04 -8.15 12.80
N ARG A 3 10.82 -7.28 13.43
CA ARG A 3 11.95 -7.73 14.24
C ARG A 3 11.39 -8.53 15.42
N ARG A 4 11.84 -9.78 15.58
CA ARG A 4 11.27 -10.75 16.55
C ARG A 4 11.40 -10.29 18.00
N ASP A 5 12.31 -9.36 18.27
CA ASP A 5 12.58 -8.74 19.56
C ASP A 5 11.50 -7.74 20.03
N ILE A 6 10.62 -7.29 19.14
CA ILE A 6 9.54 -6.34 19.47
C ILE A 6 8.40 -7.05 20.22
N LEU A 7 8.13 -8.32 19.91
CA LEU A 7 7.12 -9.11 20.62
C LEU A 7 7.60 -9.45 22.04
N LYS A 8 6.81 -9.05 23.03
CA LYS A 8 7.07 -9.33 24.44
C LYS A 8 6.07 -10.39 24.94
N PRO A 9 6.52 -11.60 25.31
CA PRO A 9 5.64 -12.70 25.73
C PRO A 9 4.80 -12.37 26.97
N ASN A 10 5.29 -11.47 27.81
CA ASN A 10 4.62 -11.02 29.05
C ASN A 10 3.64 -9.86 28.83
N LYS A 11 3.46 -9.39 27.60
CA LYS A 11 2.51 -8.32 27.25
C LYS A 11 1.26 -8.91 26.59
N SER A 12 0.11 -8.31 26.87
CA SER A 12 -1.14 -8.64 26.21
C SER A 12 -1.09 -8.35 24.71
N PHE A 13 -2.09 -8.86 23.97
CA PHE A 13 -2.24 -8.58 22.54
C PHE A 13 -2.30 -7.07 22.24
N CYS A 14 -3.06 -6.31 23.03
CA CYS A 14 -3.18 -4.85 22.89
C CYS A 14 -1.89 -4.09 23.24
N GLU A 15 -1.11 -4.59 24.19
CA GLU A 15 0.17 -3.97 24.53
C GLU A 15 1.24 -4.26 23.49
N ASN A 16 1.26 -5.48 22.95
CA ASN A 16 2.16 -5.83 21.84
C ASN A 16 1.81 -5.04 20.58
N SER A 17 0.53 -4.85 20.25
CA SER A 17 0.15 -4.07 19.07
C SER A 17 0.61 -2.62 19.16
N ARG A 18 0.52 -1.99 20.34
CA ARG A 18 1.04 -0.62 20.61
C ARG A 18 2.54 -0.49 20.44
N LEU A 19 3.30 -1.58 20.55
CA LEU A 19 4.72 -1.60 20.21
C LEU A 19 4.95 -1.81 18.71
N ILE A 20 4.16 -2.68 18.08
CA ILE A 20 4.41 -3.15 16.71
C ILE A 20 3.94 -2.12 15.67
N VAL A 21 2.70 -1.65 15.77
CA VAL A 21 2.07 -0.80 14.74
C VAL A 21 2.86 0.50 14.50
N PRO A 22 3.32 1.24 15.53
CA PRO A 22 4.08 2.48 15.31
C PRO A 22 5.43 2.22 14.62
N ASN A 23 6.15 1.16 15.01
CA ASN A 23 7.40 0.78 14.37
C ASN A 23 7.19 0.39 12.89
N LEU A 24 6.12 -0.34 12.59
CA LEU A 24 5.77 -0.68 11.21
C LEU A 24 5.36 0.54 10.38
N PHE A 25 4.72 1.52 11.02
CA PHE A 25 4.41 2.80 10.38
C PHE A 25 5.69 3.59 10.10
N ASP A 26 6.60 3.66 11.06
CA ASP A 26 7.91 4.33 10.91
C ASP A 26 8.73 3.68 9.79
N ASP A 27 8.75 2.34 9.71
CA ASP A 27 9.35 1.61 8.60
C ASP A 27 8.69 1.95 7.25
N PHE A 28 7.35 2.05 7.22
CA PHE A 28 6.59 2.40 6.02
C PHE A 28 6.92 3.83 5.53
N ILE A 29 7.06 4.80 6.44
CA ILE A 29 7.34 6.19 6.06
C ILE A 29 8.82 6.54 5.93
N SER A 30 9.73 5.63 6.31
CA SER A 30 11.18 5.85 6.41
C SER A 30 11.85 6.50 5.20
N ASN A 31 11.36 6.24 3.99
CA ASN A 31 11.92 6.76 2.73
C ASN A 31 10.96 7.70 1.99
N MET A 32 9.87 8.12 2.65
CA MET A 32 8.77 8.84 2.03
C MET A 32 9.21 10.18 1.43
N GLU A 33 9.96 11.00 2.17
CA GLU A 33 10.42 12.31 1.68
C GLU A 33 11.25 12.18 0.41
N ARG A 34 12.20 11.24 0.39
CA ARG A 34 13.04 10.97 -0.78
C ARG A 34 12.22 10.55 -1.98
N ILE A 35 11.21 9.70 -1.78
CA ILE A 35 10.31 9.22 -2.84
C ILE A 35 9.47 10.36 -3.40
N VAL A 36 8.90 11.20 -2.54
CA VAL A 36 8.10 12.36 -2.96
C VAL A 36 8.94 13.33 -3.80
N SER A 37 10.21 13.56 -3.42
CA SER A 37 11.13 14.41 -4.19
C SER A 37 11.66 13.76 -5.47
N HIS A 38 11.66 12.43 -5.57
CA HIS A 38 12.25 11.70 -6.69
C HIS A 38 11.27 10.65 -7.26
N PRO A 39 10.29 11.08 -8.09
CA PRO A 39 9.21 10.21 -8.55
C PRO A 39 9.66 9.02 -9.41
N ARG A 40 10.92 8.93 -9.82
CA ARG A 40 11.47 7.87 -10.67
C ARG A 40 12.12 6.72 -9.88
N LEU A 41 12.19 6.81 -8.56
CA LEU A 41 12.76 5.79 -7.67
C LEU A 41 11.82 4.58 -7.49
N LYS A 42 11.66 3.80 -8.58
CA LYS A 42 10.71 2.68 -8.64
C LYS A 42 10.98 1.58 -7.60
N ASN A 43 12.26 1.31 -7.34
CA ASN A 43 12.67 0.25 -6.42
C ASN A 43 12.37 0.64 -4.97
N GLU A 44 12.72 1.87 -4.59
CA GLU A 44 12.41 2.44 -3.28
C GLU A 44 10.89 2.52 -3.07
N PHE A 45 10.14 2.93 -4.09
CA PHE A 45 8.68 2.92 -4.06
C PHE A 45 8.11 1.51 -3.84
N HIS A 46 8.68 0.50 -4.50
CA HIS A 46 8.28 -0.90 -4.31
C HIS A 46 8.60 -1.41 -2.90
N ILE A 47 9.78 -1.08 -2.36
CA ILE A 47 10.18 -1.42 -0.99
C ILE A 47 9.22 -0.76 0.02
N MET A 48 8.91 0.52 -0.16
CA MET A 48 7.92 1.24 0.65
C MET A 48 6.55 0.53 0.60
N ARG A 49 6.10 0.09 -0.57
CA ARG A 49 4.85 -0.67 -0.72
C ARG A 49 4.88 -2.01 0.02
N ILE A 50 6.03 -2.69 0.08
CA ILE A 50 6.18 -3.92 0.87
C ILE A 50 6.05 -3.64 2.37
N ALA A 51 6.70 -2.57 2.86
CA ALA A 51 6.59 -2.15 4.25
C ALA A 51 5.13 -1.77 4.59
N GLY A 52 4.47 -1.01 3.74
CA GLY A 52 3.07 -0.63 3.94
C GLY A 52 2.09 -1.82 3.89
N LYS A 53 2.32 -2.83 3.03
CA LYS A 53 1.55 -4.10 3.09
C LYS A 53 1.71 -4.80 4.44
N THR A 54 2.93 -4.80 4.98
CA THR A 54 3.20 -5.39 6.31
C THR A 54 2.45 -4.63 7.41
N LEU A 55 2.45 -3.29 7.36
CA LEU A 55 1.66 -2.44 8.25
C LEU A 55 0.17 -2.76 8.13
N ARG A 56 -0.40 -2.78 6.91
CA ARG A 56 -1.82 -3.09 6.70
C ARG A 56 -2.20 -4.43 7.30
N TYR A 57 -1.44 -5.50 7.02
CA TYR A 57 -1.73 -6.81 7.59
C TYR A 57 -1.67 -6.81 9.10
N ALA A 58 -0.70 -6.12 9.71
CA ALA A 58 -0.65 -5.99 11.16
C ALA A 58 -1.88 -5.26 11.70
N MET A 59 -2.26 -4.13 11.10
CA MET A 59 -3.44 -3.36 11.49
C MET A 59 -4.74 -4.16 11.31
N GLU A 60 -4.89 -4.91 10.22
CA GLU A 60 -6.04 -5.80 10.02
C GLU A 60 -6.15 -6.83 11.14
N ASN A 61 -5.05 -7.48 11.51
CA ASN A 61 -5.02 -8.44 12.61
C ASN A 61 -5.34 -7.79 13.96
N PHE A 62 -4.90 -6.55 14.19
CA PHE A 62 -5.12 -5.85 15.45
C PHE A 62 -6.46 -5.11 15.52
N SER A 63 -7.16 -4.92 14.40
CA SER A 63 -8.44 -4.18 14.34
C SER A 63 -9.49 -4.73 15.31
N VAL A 64 -9.51 -6.05 15.52
CA VAL A 64 -10.41 -6.73 16.47
C VAL A 64 -10.23 -6.28 17.92
N ALA A 65 -9.09 -5.67 18.25
CA ALA A 65 -8.76 -5.21 19.60
C ALA A 65 -9.07 -3.71 19.82
N PHE A 66 -9.44 -2.98 18.78
CA PHE A 66 -9.62 -1.53 18.80
C PHE A 66 -10.98 -1.12 18.22
N GLN A 67 -11.32 0.16 18.36
CA GLN A 67 -12.61 0.72 17.94
C GLN A 67 -12.51 1.41 16.57
N ASP A 68 -13.62 2.04 16.17
CA ASP A 68 -13.81 2.68 14.87
C ASP A 68 -12.71 3.67 14.44
N ASP A 69 -12.09 4.39 15.39
CA ASP A 69 -10.98 5.31 15.08
C ASP A 69 -9.77 4.59 14.47
N PHE A 70 -9.45 3.39 14.97
CA PHE A 70 -8.33 2.60 14.46
C PHE A 70 -8.66 2.00 13.09
N SER A 71 -9.90 1.53 12.93
CA SER A 71 -10.44 1.06 11.66
C SER A 71 -10.41 2.18 10.60
N SER A 72 -10.73 3.41 10.98
CA SER A 72 -10.65 4.57 10.09
C SER A 72 -9.22 4.83 9.63
N CYS A 73 -8.24 4.74 10.53
CA CYS A 73 -6.82 4.84 10.15
C CYS A 73 -6.38 3.67 9.25
N LEU A 74 -6.87 2.45 9.49
CA LEU A 74 -6.61 1.31 8.62
C LEU A 74 -7.16 1.54 7.20
N GLU A 75 -8.34 2.13 7.05
CA GLU A 75 -8.89 2.45 5.73
C GLU A 75 -8.04 3.49 4.99
N GLU A 76 -7.52 4.52 5.67
CA GLU A 76 -6.57 5.46 5.05
C GLU A 76 -5.28 4.76 4.58
N VAL A 77 -4.76 3.81 5.37
CA VAL A 77 -3.59 2.99 4.98
C VAL A 77 -3.90 2.11 3.76
N LYS A 78 -5.11 1.52 3.68
CA LYS A 78 -5.54 0.75 2.50
C LYS A 78 -5.60 1.63 1.26
N GLN A 79 -6.22 2.80 1.36
CA GLN A 79 -6.37 3.74 0.25
C GLN A 79 -5.01 4.16 -0.33
N VAL A 80 -4.03 4.50 0.52
CA VAL A 80 -2.69 4.85 0.01
C VAL A 80 -2.02 3.65 -0.66
N LEU A 81 -2.20 2.43 -0.13
CA LEU A 81 -1.62 1.22 -0.71
C LEU A 81 -2.24 0.83 -2.05
N ASP A 82 -3.51 1.14 -2.27
CA ASP A 82 -4.19 0.96 -3.55
C ASP A 82 -3.61 1.90 -4.60
N VAL A 83 -3.44 3.18 -4.25
CA VAL A 83 -2.75 4.16 -5.12
C VAL A 83 -1.31 3.72 -5.44
N MET A 84 -0.58 3.24 -4.44
CA MET A 84 0.76 2.68 -4.63
C MET A 84 0.74 1.43 -5.52
N GLY A 85 -0.31 0.62 -5.46
CA GLY A 85 -0.55 -0.53 -6.34
C GLY A 85 -0.62 -0.10 -7.79
N THR A 86 -1.48 0.88 -8.10
CA THR A 86 -1.63 1.43 -9.45
C THR A 86 -0.31 1.97 -10.00
N ILE A 87 0.47 2.71 -9.19
CA ILE A 87 1.78 3.22 -9.60
C ILE A 87 2.74 2.06 -9.95
N HIS A 88 2.80 1.04 -9.09
CA HIS A 88 3.64 -0.13 -9.31
C HIS A 88 3.25 -0.88 -10.59
N ASP A 89 1.96 -1.07 -10.84
CA ASP A 89 1.45 -1.74 -12.04
C ASP A 89 1.84 -0.97 -13.31
N CYS A 90 1.71 0.36 -13.30
CA CYS A 90 2.22 1.19 -14.39
C CYS A 90 3.74 1.04 -14.57
N ASP A 91 4.49 1.07 -13.47
CA ASP A 91 5.96 0.98 -13.48
C ASP A 91 6.47 -0.37 -14.03
N VAL A 92 5.69 -1.45 -13.88
CA VAL A 92 5.91 -2.78 -14.46
C VAL A 92 5.40 -2.89 -15.91
N ASN A 93 4.23 -2.31 -16.21
CA ASN A 93 3.57 -2.50 -17.51
C ASN A 93 4.17 -1.63 -18.62
N ILE A 94 4.53 -0.36 -18.33
CA ILE A 94 5.07 0.56 -19.35
C ILE A 94 6.31 -0.04 -20.06
N PRO A 95 7.33 -0.57 -19.35
CA PRO A 95 8.49 -1.16 -20.01
C PRO A 95 8.14 -2.38 -20.88
N LYS A 96 7.22 -3.24 -20.44
CA LYS A 96 6.76 -4.41 -21.20
C LYS A 96 6.08 -3.98 -22.50
N LEU A 97 5.15 -3.03 -22.42
CA LEU A 97 4.46 -2.47 -23.59
C LEU A 97 5.42 -1.79 -24.56
N GLN A 98 6.42 -1.05 -24.05
CA GLN A 98 7.47 -0.45 -24.86
C GLN A 98 8.31 -1.50 -25.59
N MET A 99 8.62 -2.62 -24.93
CA MET A 99 9.33 -3.74 -25.55
C MET A 99 8.51 -4.34 -26.70
N HIS A 100 7.23 -4.62 -26.48
CA HIS A 100 6.34 -5.12 -27.54
C HIS A 100 6.27 -4.13 -28.72
N LEU A 101 6.16 -2.82 -28.45
CA LEU A 101 6.14 -1.80 -29.49
C LEU A 101 7.45 -1.80 -30.30
N LYS A 102 8.61 -1.98 -29.64
CA LYS A 102 9.91 -2.07 -30.30
C LYS A 102 9.96 -3.29 -31.23
N VAL A 103 9.53 -4.45 -30.76
CA VAL A 103 9.49 -5.70 -31.55
C VAL A 103 8.60 -5.52 -32.79
N ILE A 104 7.39 -4.96 -32.62
CA ILE A 104 6.48 -4.71 -33.75
C ILE A 104 7.10 -3.75 -34.77
N ARG A 105 7.79 -2.69 -34.30
CA ARG A 105 8.45 -1.73 -35.20
C ARG A 105 9.58 -2.37 -36.00
N LEU A 106 10.36 -3.26 -35.39
CA LEU A 106 11.40 -4.03 -36.08
C LEU A 106 10.78 -4.93 -37.15
N PHE A 107 9.74 -5.70 -36.80
CA PHE A 107 8.99 -6.52 -37.74
C PHE A 107 8.45 -5.70 -38.92
N ASN A 108 7.79 -4.57 -38.64
CA ASN A 108 7.25 -3.69 -39.68
C ASN A 108 8.32 -3.10 -40.60
N GLY A 109 9.57 -2.97 -40.14
CA GLY A 109 10.71 -2.55 -40.95
C GLY A 109 11.18 -3.60 -41.95
N MET A 110 10.91 -4.89 -41.68
CA MET A 110 11.23 -6.01 -42.56
C MET A 110 10.13 -6.31 -43.59
N MET A 111 8.94 -5.73 -43.43
CA MET A 111 7.80 -6.00 -44.31
C MET A 111 7.83 -5.14 -45.58
N PRO A 112 7.73 -5.75 -46.78
CA PRO A 112 7.85 -5.04 -48.05
C PRO A 112 6.59 -4.21 -48.38
N SER A 113 5.42 -4.63 -47.93
CA SER A 113 4.15 -3.92 -48.19
C SER A 113 3.54 -3.35 -46.91
N ALA A 114 2.82 -2.24 -47.04
CA ALA A 114 2.12 -1.61 -45.93
C ALA A 114 0.97 -2.47 -45.38
N LYS A 115 0.36 -3.32 -46.21
CA LYS A 115 -0.75 -4.21 -45.81
C LYS A 115 -0.32 -5.31 -44.84
N ASP A 116 0.96 -5.68 -44.87
CA ASP A 116 1.54 -6.75 -44.03
C ASP A 116 2.06 -6.19 -42.68
N LYS A 117 2.02 -4.86 -42.50
CA LYS A 117 2.47 -4.20 -41.27
C LYS A 117 1.42 -4.29 -40.17
N ILE A 118 1.89 -4.57 -38.96
CA ILE A 118 1.06 -4.58 -37.75
C ILE A 118 0.83 -3.12 -37.31
N ARG A 119 -0.42 -2.76 -37.04
CA ARG A 119 -0.79 -1.41 -36.56
C ARG A 119 -0.30 -1.20 -35.13
N THR A 120 0.34 -0.06 -34.88
CA THR A 120 0.91 0.26 -33.55
C THR A 120 0.12 1.30 -32.76
N LYS A 121 -0.87 1.97 -33.38
CA LYS A 121 -1.60 3.10 -32.78
C LYS A 121 -2.21 2.75 -31.41
N ALA A 122 -2.90 1.61 -31.31
CA ALA A 122 -3.52 1.19 -30.06
C ALA A 122 -2.49 0.99 -28.93
N LEU A 123 -1.36 0.36 -29.24
CA LEU A 123 -0.29 0.15 -28.26
C LEU A 123 0.39 1.45 -27.83
N VAL A 124 0.59 2.39 -28.77
CA VAL A 124 1.11 3.74 -28.47
C VAL A 124 0.16 4.49 -27.54
N ASN A 125 -1.14 4.45 -27.82
CA ASN A 125 -2.16 5.08 -26.98
C ASN A 125 -2.18 4.48 -25.58
N LEU A 126 -2.15 3.14 -25.46
CA LEU A 126 -2.11 2.45 -24.17
C LEU A 126 -0.86 2.83 -23.36
N ILE A 127 0.31 2.95 -23.99
CA ILE A 127 1.52 3.43 -23.29
C ILE A 127 1.34 4.86 -22.78
N ALA A 128 0.71 5.74 -23.56
CA ALA A 128 0.43 7.11 -23.16
C ALA A 128 -0.56 7.18 -21.97
N GLU A 129 -1.62 6.37 -22.02
CA GLU A 129 -2.61 6.24 -20.94
C GLU A 129 -1.96 5.73 -19.65
N GLN A 130 -1.13 4.68 -19.73
CA GLN A 130 -0.41 4.16 -18.56
C GLN A 130 0.53 5.20 -17.94
N ARG A 131 1.20 6.04 -18.75
CA ARG A 131 2.04 7.14 -18.25
C ARG A 131 1.24 8.25 -17.57
N LYS A 132 0.07 8.56 -18.11
CA LYS A 132 -0.85 9.53 -17.52
C LYS A 132 -1.37 9.03 -16.18
N LEU A 133 -1.91 7.81 -16.14
CA LEU A 133 -2.40 7.16 -14.92
C LEU A 133 -1.33 7.10 -13.83
N ARG A 134 -0.10 6.76 -14.20
CA ARG A 134 1.05 6.73 -13.28
C ARG A 134 1.34 8.09 -12.67
N SER A 135 1.31 9.14 -13.48
CA SER A 135 1.55 10.52 -13.03
C SER A 135 0.43 11.03 -12.13
N GLU A 136 -0.82 10.78 -12.51
CA GLU A 136 -2.00 11.16 -11.71
C GLU A 136 -2.04 10.43 -10.37
N SER A 137 -1.77 9.13 -10.38
CA SER A 137 -1.69 8.33 -9.15
C SER A 137 -0.56 8.79 -8.24
N PHE A 138 0.59 9.16 -8.81
CA PHE A 138 1.70 9.72 -8.02
C PHE A 138 1.34 11.08 -7.40
N ASN A 139 0.64 11.95 -8.13
CA ASN A 139 0.15 13.20 -7.57
C ASN A 139 -0.85 12.96 -6.43
N ASN A 140 -1.77 12.01 -6.59
CA ASN A 140 -2.71 11.63 -5.53
C ASN A 140 -1.96 11.10 -4.29
N PHE A 141 -0.96 10.23 -4.49
CA PHE A 141 -0.09 9.77 -3.41
C PHE A 141 0.55 10.95 -2.65
N CYS A 142 1.13 11.92 -3.35
CA CYS A 142 1.72 13.10 -2.71
C CYS A 142 0.70 13.94 -1.93
N ILE A 143 -0.55 14.05 -2.41
CA ILE A 143 -1.63 14.74 -1.70
C ILE A 143 -1.96 14.02 -0.39
N ILE A 144 -2.12 12.69 -0.43
CA ILE A 144 -2.38 11.87 0.76
C ILE A 144 -1.25 12.03 1.78
N ILE A 145 0.01 11.95 1.33
CA ILE A 145 1.17 12.14 2.22
C ILE A 145 1.17 13.53 2.86
N LYS A 146 0.87 14.58 2.09
CA LYS A 146 0.78 15.94 2.63
C LYS A 146 -0.33 16.07 3.68
N GLN A 147 -1.48 15.41 3.45
CA GLN A 147 -2.58 15.38 4.41
C GLN A 147 -2.17 14.67 5.71
N TRP A 148 -1.46 13.54 5.61
CA TRP A 148 -0.96 12.81 6.77
C TRP A 148 0.01 13.62 7.62
N ASN A 149 0.89 14.39 6.98
CA ASN A 149 1.78 15.31 7.69
C ASN A 149 0.98 16.44 8.36
N GLY A 150 -0.03 17.00 7.69
CA GLY A 150 -0.85 18.09 8.21
C GLY A 150 -1.77 17.70 9.38
N ASN A 151 -2.20 16.43 9.45
CA ASN A 151 -3.12 15.93 10.48
C ASN A 151 -2.44 15.04 11.54
N ASN A 152 -1.11 14.97 11.55
CA ASN A 152 -0.33 14.11 12.45
C ASN A 152 -0.80 12.66 12.43
N PHE A 153 -0.93 12.05 11.25
CA PHE A 153 -1.53 10.71 11.08
C PHE A 153 -0.92 9.63 11.99
N ARG A 154 0.39 9.67 12.22
CA ARG A 154 1.06 8.79 13.19
C ARG A 154 0.47 8.90 14.60
N GLN A 155 0.23 10.13 15.07
CA GLN A 155 -0.36 10.36 16.38
C GLN A 155 -1.82 9.91 16.40
N ARG A 156 -2.57 10.12 15.31
CA ARG A 156 -3.95 9.61 15.20
C ARG A 156 -4.01 8.09 15.35
N ILE A 157 -3.07 7.35 14.74
CA ILE A 157 -2.95 5.90 14.95
C ILE A 157 -2.72 5.61 16.43
N LEU A 158 -1.74 6.26 17.07
CA LEU A 158 -1.45 6.05 18.49
C LEU A 158 -2.65 6.34 19.39
N ASP A 159 -3.32 7.47 19.20
CA ASP A 159 -4.47 7.90 19.98
C ASP A 159 -5.63 6.91 19.83
N SER A 160 -5.87 6.41 18.60
CA SER A 160 -6.90 5.39 18.33
C SER A 160 -6.65 4.08 19.10
N MET A 161 -5.38 3.78 19.41
CA MET A 161 -4.98 2.61 20.21
C MET A 161 -4.99 2.89 21.72
N MET A 162 -4.98 4.15 22.14
CA MET A 162 -4.95 4.59 23.54
C MET A 162 -6.34 4.86 24.13
N LYS A 163 -7.33 5.20 23.30
CA LYS A 163 -8.71 5.47 23.73
C LYS A 163 -9.46 4.28 24.37
N ASN A 164 -8.82 3.11 24.50
CA ASN A 164 -9.37 1.96 25.23
C ASN A 164 -8.39 1.26 26.20
N THR A 165 -8.65 1.53 27.49
CA THR A 165 -8.92 0.61 28.61
C THR A 165 -9.70 -0.65 28.14
N PRO A 166 -9.54 -1.83 28.77
CA PRO A 166 -9.71 -3.14 28.14
C PRO A 166 -11.13 -3.42 27.67
N LEU A 167 -11.22 -4.18 26.57
CA LEU A 167 -12.43 -4.88 26.14
C LEU A 167 -13.12 -5.48 27.37
N LYS A 168 -14.37 -5.09 27.63
CA LYS A 168 -15.22 -5.81 28.59
C LYS A 168 -15.18 -7.29 28.22
N SER A 169 -14.70 -8.09 29.15
CA SER A 169 -14.54 -9.54 29.10
C SER A 169 -15.85 -10.33 29.02
N ASN A 170 -16.93 -9.76 28.48
CA ASN A 170 -18.25 -10.38 28.47
C ASN A 170 -19.05 -10.00 27.23
N GLN A 171 -18.74 -10.60 26.07
CA GLN A 171 -19.75 -10.80 25.01
C GLN A 171 -19.44 -11.86 23.93
N LYS A 172 -18.41 -12.68 24.07
CA LYS A 172 -18.16 -13.83 23.14
C LYS A 172 -17.87 -15.18 23.83
N ILE A 173 -18.34 -15.37 25.07
CA ILE A 173 -18.34 -16.70 25.71
C ILE A 173 -19.74 -17.36 25.67
N SER A 174 -20.81 -16.61 25.38
CA SER A 174 -22.17 -17.19 25.31
C SER A 174 -22.48 -17.98 24.05
N THR A 175 -21.65 -17.89 22.99
CA THR A 175 -21.92 -18.59 21.71
C THR A 175 -21.23 -19.96 21.60
N LEU A 176 -20.33 -20.32 22.53
CA LEU A 176 -19.65 -21.62 22.51
C LEU A 176 -20.26 -22.67 23.45
N ASN A 177 -21.11 -22.27 24.41
CA ASN A 177 -21.77 -23.21 25.33
C ASN A 177 -23.11 -23.77 24.82
N ASN A 178 -23.64 -23.28 23.69
CA ASN A 178 -24.89 -23.78 23.10
C ASN A 178 -24.68 -24.80 21.97
N ILE A 179 -23.45 -25.32 21.79
CA ILE A 179 -23.14 -26.36 20.78
C ILE A 179 -22.72 -27.67 21.45
N LEU A 180 -22.74 -27.76 22.79
CA LEU A 180 -22.39 -28.98 23.55
C LEU A 180 -23.39 -29.30 24.69
N GLN A 181 -24.68 -29.04 24.48
CA GLN A 181 -25.79 -29.71 25.17
C GLN A 181 -26.75 -30.26 24.13
#